data_AF-A0A951HBS8-F1
#
_entry.id   AF-A0A951HBS8-F1
#
_cell.length_a   1.000
_cell.length_b   1.000
_cell.length_c   1.000
_cell.angle_alpha   90.00
_cell.angle_beta   90.00
_cell.angle_gamma   90.00
#
_symmetry.space_group_name_H-M   'P 1'
#
loop_
_entity.id
_entity.type
_entity.pdbx_description
1 polymer ?
#
loop_
_entity_poly.entity_id
_entity_poly.type
_entity_poly.pdbx_seq_one_letter_code
_entity_poly.pdbx_strand_id
1 'polypeptide(L)'
;MQIQAEQLAYWYFRLNGFLNIPNFVVHPDTGSEQRTDVDLLGVRFPYRSELLLDPMRDDEIFRRVREKTYIVLAEVKAGVCSLNGPWTNPSRQNMQRVLRAVGALPAQEVDLASSALYQNGLYSNQLYKVSLFCLGATESSAITEAYPHVPQVLWSHTLTFIYERFRRYQRQKVSHNQWDEQGKALWNCAERSRTIEDFITQVQVTG
;
A
#
# COMPACT_ATOMS: atom_id res chain seq x y z
N MET A 1 -15.84 15.51 0.54
CA MET A 1 -16.22 14.07 0.43
C MET A 1 -15.66 13.31 1.62
N GLN A 2 -16.29 12.20 2.01
CA GLN A 2 -15.75 11.28 3.01
C GLN A 2 -15.23 10.02 2.30
N ILE A 3 -14.11 9.48 2.77
CA ILE A 3 -13.52 8.24 2.25
C ILE A 3 -12.96 7.40 3.40
N GLN A 4 -13.13 6.08 3.33
CA GLN A 4 -12.50 5.15 4.26
C GLN A 4 -10.99 5.09 4.00
N ALA A 5 -10.18 5.04 5.05
CA ALA A 5 -8.72 5.05 4.97
C ALA A 5 -8.19 3.93 4.06
N GLU A 6 -8.75 2.73 4.18
CA GLU A 6 -8.42 1.57 3.33
C GLU A 6 -8.73 1.81 1.86
N GLN A 7 -9.83 2.51 1.55
CA GLN A 7 -10.20 2.85 0.17
C GLN A 7 -9.25 3.92 -0.40
N LEU A 8 -8.83 4.88 0.40
CA LEU A 8 -7.83 5.86 0.00
C LEU A 8 -6.48 5.19 -0.26
N ALA A 9 -6.04 4.29 0.62
CA ALA A 9 -4.83 3.49 0.44
C ALA A 9 -4.92 2.63 -0.83
N TYR A 10 -6.04 1.94 -1.05
CA TYR A 10 -6.29 1.16 -2.26
C TYR A 10 -6.10 2.00 -3.53
N TRP A 11 -6.69 3.20 -3.58
CA TRP A 11 -6.55 4.10 -4.72
C TRP A 11 -5.13 4.62 -4.89
N TYR A 12 -4.42 4.91 -3.81
CA TYR A 12 -3.01 5.29 -3.86
C TYR A 12 -2.14 4.19 -4.48
N PHE A 13 -2.26 2.94 -3.99
CA PHE A 13 -1.53 1.80 -4.55
C PHE A 13 -1.93 1.52 -6.00
N ARG A 14 -3.23 1.52 -6.32
CA ARG A 14 -3.74 1.32 -7.68
C ARG A 14 -3.20 2.35 -8.66
N LEU A 15 -3.18 3.62 -8.27
CA LEU A 15 -2.64 4.69 -9.10
C LEU A 15 -1.12 4.60 -9.26
N ASN A 16 -0.43 3.91 -8.36
CA ASN A 16 0.98 3.52 -8.49
C ASN A 16 1.19 2.15 -9.19
N GLY A 17 0.11 1.60 -9.76
CA GLY A 17 0.00 0.32 -10.50
C GLY A 17 0.42 -0.90 -9.73
N PHE A 18 0.01 -0.95 -8.46
CA PHE A 18 -0.09 -2.20 -7.75
C PHE A 18 -1.38 -2.94 -8.15
N LEU A 19 -1.29 -4.26 -8.16
CA LEU A 19 -2.43 -5.16 -8.06
C LEU A 19 -2.69 -5.39 -6.58
N ASN A 20 -3.91 -5.09 -6.12
CA ASN A 20 -4.23 -5.07 -4.69
C ASN A 20 -5.30 -6.10 -4.33
N ILE A 21 -5.12 -6.75 -3.18
CA ILE A 21 -6.14 -7.54 -2.49
C ILE A 21 -6.42 -6.84 -1.16
N PRO A 22 -7.57 -6.17 -1.00
CA PRO A 22 -7.99 -5.60 0.28
C PRO A 22 -8.44 -6.71 1.24
N ASN A 23 -8.30 -6.48 2.55
CA ASN A 23 -8.70 -7.40 3.62
C ASN A 23 -8.18 -8.84 3.38
N PHE A 24 -6.86 -8.96 3.27
CA PHE A 24 -6.21 -10.24 3.02
C PHE A 24 -6.14 -11.06 4.31
N VAL A 25 -7.11 -11.96 4.48
CA VAL A 25 -7.25 -12.82 5.68
C VAL A 25 -6.29 -14.01 5.63
N VAL A 26 -5.60 -14.24 6.73
CA VAL A 26 -4.75 -15.41 6.95
C VAL A 26 -5.48 -16.43 7.82
N HIS A 27 -5.68 -17.62 7.25
CA HIS A 27 -6.31 -18.74 7.94
C HIS A 27 -5.28 -19.63 8.68
N PRO A 28 -5.67 -20.27 9.80
CA PRO A 28 -4.91 -21.33 10.43
C PRO A 28 -4.91 -22.60 9.58
N ASP A 29 -3.96 -23.50 9.84
CA ASP A 29 -3.87 -24.79 9.13
C ASP A 29 -5.06 -25.72 9.46
N THR A 30 -5.68 -25.53 10.62
CA THR A 30 -6.87 -26.27 11.07
C THR A 30 -7.86 -25.34 11.78
N GLY A 31 -9.16 -25.56 11.56
CA GLY A 31 -10.24 -24.79 12.18
C GLY A 31 -10.76 -23.64 11.31
N SER A 32 -11.67 -22.83 11.86
CA SER A 32 -12.35 -21.73 11.15
C SER A 32 -12.01 -20.33 11.67
N GLU A 33 -11.17 -20.22 12.69
CA GLU A 33 -10.80 -18.92 13.29
C GLU A 33 -9.91 -18.12 12.34
N GLN A 34 -10.06 -16.80 12.29
CA GLN A 34 -9.11 -15.94 11.59
C GLN A 34 -7.90 -15.68 12.49
N ARG A 35 -6.69 -15.86 11.97
CA ARG A 35 -5.45 -15.63 12.74
C ARG A 35 -5.06 -14.16 12.76
N THR A 36 -5.16 -13.52 11.60
CA THR A 36 -4.88 -12.10 11.35
C THR A 36 -5.32 -11.76 9.93
N ASP A 37 -5.37 -10.47 9.63
CA ASP A 37 -5.64 -9.88 8.33
C ASP A 37 -4.60 -8.79 8.01
N VAL A 38 -4.26 -8.65 6.73
CA VAL A 38 -3.54 -7.49 6.20
C VAL A 38 -4.58 -6.58 5.56
N ASP A 39 -4.65 -5.32 5.97
CA ASP A 39 -5.62 -4.36 5.43
C ASP A 39 -5.52 -4.29 3.90
N LEU A 40 -4.28 -4.28 3.37
CA LEU A 40 -4.05 -4.35 1.93
C LEU A 40 -2.75 -5.09 1.56
N LEU A 41 -2.88 -6.14 0.74
CA LEU A 41 -1.77 -6.79 0.06
C LEU A 41 -1.62 -6.20 -1.34
N GLY A 42 -0.44 -5.63 -1.64
CA GLY A 42 -0.13 -5.04 -2.94
C GLY A 42 1.03 -5.76 -3.64
N VAL A 43 0.90 -6.00 -4.94
CA VAL A 43 2.01 -6.50 -5.80
C VAL A 43 2.23 -5.55 -6.97
N ARG A 44 3.47 -5.08 -7.14
CA ARG A 44 3.91 -4.24 -8.25
C ARG A 44 5.06 -4.88 -9.00
N PHE A 45 4.87 -5.11 -10.29
CA PHE A 45 5.90 -5.70 -11.14
C PHE A 45 7.01 -4.72 -11.52
N PRO A 46 8.23 -5.21 -11.81
CA PRO A 46 9.31 -4.39 -12.31
C PRO A 46 8.96 -3.82 -13.69
N TYR A 47 9.64 -2.75 -14.08
CA TYR A 47 9.48 -2.10 -15.40
C TYR A 47 8.07 -1.58 -15.72
N ARG A 48 7.16 -1.51 -14.73
CA ARG A 48 5.83 -0.93 -14.87
C ARG A 48 5.89 0.43 -15.57
N SER A 49 5.16 0.53 -16.68
CA SER A 49 4.86 1.78 -17.39
C SER A 49 3.44 1.72 -17.93
N GLU A 50 2.59 2.68 -17.56
CA GLU A 50 1.19 2.73 -18.03
C GLU A 50 1.07 3.27 -19.46
N LEU A 51 1.97 4.17 -19.86
CA LEU A 51 1.99 4.79 -21.19
C LEU A 51 3.27 4.46 -21.94
N LEU A 52 3.17 4.30 -23.26
CA LEU A 52 4.30 3.91 -24.12
C LEU A 52 5.27 5.07 -24.40
N LEU A 53 4.74 6.27 -24.67
CA LEU A 53 5.55 7.42 -25.13
C LEU A 53 5.99 8.35 -23.99
N ASP A 54 5.09 8.62 -23.03
CA ASP A 54 5.38 9.43 -21.84
C ASP A 54 4.89 8.70 -20.58
N PRO A 55 5.72 7.82 -19.99
CA PRO A 55 5.36 7.03 -18.82
C PRO A 55 4.81 7.88 -17.67
N MET A 56 3.62 7.53 -17.19
CA MET A 56 3.06 8.18 -16.00
C MET A 56 3.97 7.94 -14.79
N ARG A 57 4.55 9.03 -14.25
CA ARG A 57 5.48 8.96 -13.12
C ARG A 57 4.79 8.52 -11.84
N ASP A 58 5.17 7.38 -11.30
CA ASP A 58 4.73 6.91 -9.97
C ASP A 58 5.37 7.72 -8.84
N ASP A 59 4.88 7.49 -7.63
CA ASP A 59 5.47 8.01 -6.41
C ASP A 59 6.93 7.55 -6.27
N GLU A 60 7.77 8.44 -5.74
CA GLU A 60 9.20 8.22 -5.63
C GLU A 60 9.52 6.97 -4.80
N ILE A 61 8.76 6.72 -3.74
CA ILE A 61 8.98 5.58 -2.84
C ILE A 61 8.92 4.24 -3.58
N PHE A 62 8.06 4.13 -4.59
CA PHE A 62 7.92 2.93 -5.41
C PHE A 62 8.92 2.91 -6.57
N ARG A 63 9.28 4.07 -7.13
CA ARG A 63 10.24 4.19 -8.25
C ARG A 63 11.67 3.81 -7.88
N ARG A 64 12.00 3.79 -6.59
CA ARG A 64 13.29 3.29 -6.07
C ARG A 64 13.44 1.77 -6.25
N VAL A 65 12.36 1.04 -6.52
CA VAL A 65 12.35 -0.40 -6.78
C VAL A 65 12.05 -0.65 -8.26
N ARG A 66 13.10 -0.87 -9.06
CA ARG A 66 12.98 -0.92 -10.54
C ARG A 66 12.96 -2.32 -11.13
N GLU A 67 13.84 -3.18 -10.65
CA GLU A 67 14.18 -4.47 -11.27
C GLU A 67 13.60 -5.67 -10.51
N LYS A 68 12.87 -5.41 -9.42
CA LYS A 68 12.28 -6.43 -8.56
C LYS A 68 10.77 -6.28 -8.53
N THR A 69 10.07 -7.39 -8.41
CA THR A 69 8.66 -7.38 -8.02
C THR A 69 8.56 -6.92 -6.57
N TYR A 70 7.81 -5.85 -6.33
CA TYR A 70 7.60 -5.28 -5.02
C TYR A 70 6.28 -5.75 -4.44
N ILE A 71 6.36 -6.51 -3.35
CA ILE A 71 5.23 -7.00 -2.57
C ILE A 71 5.15 -6.15 -1.31
N VAL A 72 3.98 -5.60 -1.04
CA VAL A 72 3.71 -4.74 0.11
C VAL A 72 2.63 -5.39 0.96
N LEU A 73 2.92 -5.52 2.26
CA LEU A 73 1.94 -5.85 3.29
C LEU A 73 1.59 -4.54 4.00
N ALA A 74 0.48 -3.91 3.62
CA ALA A 74 0.12 -2.59 4.10
C ALA A 74 -0.84 -2.65 5.29
N GLU A 75 -0.51 -1.85 6.30
CA GLU A 75 -1.33 -1.53 7.46
C GLU A 75 -1.83 -0.10 7.34
N VAL A 76 -3.13 0.09 7.52
CA VAL A 76 -3.85 1.32 7.23
C VAL A 76 -4.54 1.81 8.49
N LYS A 77 -4.23 3.04 8.91
CA LYS A 77 -4.84 3.67 10.08
C LYS A 77 -5.41 5.04 9.72
N ALA A 78 -6.57 5.40 10.27
CA ALA A 78 -7.08 6.76 10.11
C ALA A 78 -6.17 7.78 10.82
N GLY A 79 -5.64 7.42 12.00
CA GLY A 79 -4.78 8.26 12.84
C GLY A 79 -3.29 7.95 12.69
N VAL A 80 -2.60 7.71 13.80
CA VAL A 80 -1.16 7.45 13.83
C VAL A 80 -0.85 6.12 13.10
N CYS A 81 0.17 6.13 12.25
CA CYS A 81 0.73 4.91 11.66
C CYS A 81 1.04 3.87 12.75
N SER A 82 0.64 2.61 12.55
CA SER A 82 0.99 1.51 13.45
C SER A 82 1.01 0.19 12.69
N LEU A 83 1.79 -0.78 13.19
CA LEU A 83 1.80 -2.15 12.69
C LEU A 83 1.04 -3.03 13.69
N ASN A 84 0.10 -3.86 13.20
CA ASN A 84 -0.65 -4.73 14.09
C ASN A 84 0.27 -5.78 14.75
N GLY A 85 0.07 -6.04 16.05
CA GLY A 85 0.86 -6.98 16.84
C GLY A 85 0.97 -8.42 16.29
N PRO A 86 -0.03 -8.98 15.57
CA PRO A 86 0.11 -10.29 14.92
C PRO A 86 1.22 -10.35 13.86
N TRP A 87 1.62 -9.20 13.27
CA TRP A 87 2.71 -9.11 12.30
C TRP A 87 4.08 -9.01 12.95
N THR A 88 4.15 -8.64 14.22
CA THR A 88 5.42 -8.46 14.92
C THR A 88 5.75 -9.61 15.85
N ASN A 89 4.89 -10.64 15.94
CA ASN A 89 5.09 -11.81 16.81
C ASN A 89 5.51 -13.06 16.02
N PRO A 90 6.82 -13.45 16.06
CA PRO A 90 7.32 -14.63 15.35
C PRO A 90 6.67 -15.95 15.79
N SER A 91 6.23 -16.06 17.05
CA SER A 91 5.59 -17.29 17.57
C SER A 91 4.28 -17.63 16.86
N ARG A 92 3.63 -16.63 16.24
CA ARG A 92 2.38 -16.82 15.50
C ARG A 92 2.60 -17.29 14.06
N GLN A 93 3.80 -17.14 13.50
CA GLN A 93 4.16 -17.50 12.12
C GLN A 93 3.26 -16.90 11.02
N ASN A 94 2.69 -15.71 11.28
CA ASN A 94 1.81 -15.05 10.31
C ASN A 94 2.56 -14.62 9.04
N MET A 95 3.82 -14.21 9.14
CA MET A 95 4.64 -13.85 7.96
C MET A 95 4.85 -15.05 7.05
N GLN A 96 5.16 -16.22 7.62
CA GLN A 96 5.35 -17.45 6.86
C GLN A 96 4.08 -17.81 6.09
N ARG A 97 2.92 -17.71 6.75
CA ARG A 97 1.62 -18.02 6.11
C ARG A 97 1.32 -17.05 4.98
N VAL A 98 1.47 -15.74 5.19
CA VAL A 98 1.27 -14.75 4.13
C VAL A 98 2.22 -14.99 2.97
N LEU A 99 3.51 -15.17 3.22
CA LEU A 99 4.49 -15.39 2.16
C LEU A 99 4.21 -16.66 1.36
N ARG A 100 3.75 -17.73 2.02
CA ARG A 100 3.29 -18.96 1.34
C ARG A 100 2.02 -18.73 0.52
N ALA A 101 1.05 -17.99 1.06
CA ALA A 101 -0.20 -17.68 0.36
C ALA A 101 0.00 -16.74 -0.84
N VAL A 102 0.92 -15.78 -0.72
CA VAL A 102 1.37 -14.93 -1.84
C VAL A 102 2.07 -15.77 -2.91
N GLY A 103 2.80 -16.81 -2.51
CA GLY A 103 3.39 -17.79 -3.43
C GLY A 103 4.58 -17.28 -4.25
N ALA A 104 5.16 -16.13 -3.87
CA ALA A 104 6.26 -15.53 -4.61
C ALA A 104 7.63 -16.16 -4.32
N LEU A 105 7.79 -16.80 -3.16
CA LEU A 105 9.07 -17.34 -2.69
C LEU A 105 9.03 -18.86 -2.64
N PRO A 106 10.15 -19.56 -2.96
CA PRO A 106 10.24 -20.99 -2.71
C PRO A 106 10.18 -21.26 -1.20
N ALA A 107 9.66 -22.44 -0.82
CA ALA A 107 9.43 -22.78 0.59
C ALA A 107 10.69 -22.65 1.48
N GLN A 108 11.87 -22.89 0.90
CA GLN A 108 13.17 -22.79 1.58
C GLN A 108 13.56 -21.33 1.92
N GLU A 109 13.05 -20.35 1.17
CA GLU A 109 13.32 -18.92 1.41
C GLU A 109 12.28 -18.25 2.32
N VAL A 110 11.13 -18.89 2.54
CA VAL A 110 10.03 -18.31 3.35
C VAL A 110 10.47 -18.00 4.77
N ASP A 111 11.22 -18.90 5.43
CA ASP A 111 11.63 -18.69 6.82
C ASP A 111 12.67 -17.57 6.95
N LEU A 112 13.59 -17.46 5.98
CA LEU A 112 14.56 -16.38 5.89
C LEU A 112 13.83 -15.04 5.69
N ALA A 113 12.90 -14.99 4.73
CA ALA A 113 12.14 -13.79 4.43
C ALA A 113 11.24 -13.36 5.60
N SER A 114 10.57 -14.32 6.26
CA SER A 114 9.76 -14.06 7.44
C SER A 114 10.59 -13.46 8.57
N SER A 115 11.77 -14.03 8.84
CA SER A 115 12.67 -13.52 9.89
C SER A 115 13.12 -12.08 9.59
N ALA A 116 13.47 -11.79 8.34
CA ALA A 116 13.84 -10.43 7.93
C ALA A 116 12.68 -9.44 8.05
N LEU A 117 11.44 -9.84 7.74
CA LEU A 117 10.25 -9.03 7.93
C LEU A 117 9.95 -8.78 9.42
N TYR A 118 10.07 -9.79 10.29
CA TYR A 118 9.87 -9.60 11.72
C TYR A 118 10.88 -8.64 12.35
N GLN A 119 12.14 -8.71 11.92
CA GLN A 119 13.24 -7.93 12.48
C GLN A 119 13.33 -6.51 11.90
N ASN A 120 13.16 -6.37 10.58
CA ASN A 120 13.47 -5.14 9.86
C ASN A 120 12.28 -4.59 9.08
N GLY A 121 11.16 -5.32 9.03
CA GLY A 121 10.01 -4.98 8.21
C GLY A 121 10.27 -5.03 6.71
N LEU A 122 11.41 -5.62 6.30
CA LEU A 122 11.86 -5.65 4.91
C LEU A 122 12.64 -6.93 4.63
N TYR A 123 12.34 -7.54 3.48
CA TYR A 123 13.12 -8.60 2.86
C TYR A 123 13.39 -8.26 1.39
N SER A 124 14.55 -8.65 0.87
CA SER A 124 14.79 -8.55 -0.58
C SER A 124 15.81 -9.59 -1.04
N ASN A 125 15.55 -10.22 -2.18
CA ASN A 125 16.48 -11.07 -2.92
C ASN A 125 16.66 -10.52 -4.34
N GLN A 126 17.15 -11.32 -5.30
CA GLN A 126 17.37 -10.85 -6.67
C GLN A 126 16.06 -10.49 -7.42
N LEU A 127 14.96 -11.19 -7.14
CA LEU A 127 13.71 -11.06 -7.90
C LEU A 127 12.64 -10.24 -7.17
N TYR A 128 12.66 -10.29 -5.83
CA TYR A 128 11.59 -9.76 -4.99
C TYR A 128 12.11 -8.76 -3.96
N LYS A 129 11.27 -7.77 -3.67
CA LYS A 129 11.31 -6.98 -2.44
C LYS A 129 9.98 -7.19 -1.75
N VAL A 130 10.00 -7.54 -0.48
CA VAL A 130 8.79 -7.64 0.37
C VAL A 130 8.96 -6.69 1.52
N SER A 131 7.99 -5.83 1.79
CA SER A 131 8.05 -4.97 2.99
C SER A 131 6.71 -4.82 3.67
N LEU A 132 6.77 -4.56 4.98
CA LEU A 132 5.70 -3.89 5.69
C LEU A 132 5.59 -2.45 5.19
N PHE A 133 4.41 -1.86 5.31
CA PHE A 133 4.15 -0.50 4.85
C PHE A 133 3.01 0.09 5.67
N CYS A 134 3.19 1.27 6.22
CA CYS A 134 2.18 1.92 7.03
C CYS A 134 1.61 3.13 6.30
N LEU A 135 0.30 3.32 6.40
CA LEU A 135 -0.36 4.56 6.02
C LEU A 135 -1.19 5.14 7.17
N GLY A 136 -1.15 6.46 7.32
CA GLY A 136 -1.79 7.15 8.44
C GLY A 136 -1.85 8.66 8.29
N ALA A 137 -2.48 9.35 9.25
CA ALA A 137 -2.47 10.81 9.31
C ALA A 137 -1.14 11.37 9.83
N THR A 138 -0.48 10.65 10.74
CA THR A 138 0.80 11.06 11.34
C THR A 138 1.76 9.89 11.49
N GLU A 139 3.06 10.17 11.49
CA GLU A 139 4.10 9.18 11.73
C GLU A 139 4.09 8.67 13.17
N SER A 140 4.59 7.46 13.36
CA SER A 140 4.88 6.86 14.65
C SER A 140 6.38 6.79 14.87
N SER A 141 6.86 7.43 15.93
CA SER A 141 8.26 7.34 16.37
C SER A 141 8.65 5.90 16.73
N ALA A 142 7.71 5.12 17.30
CA ALA A 142 7.95 3.73 17.66
C ALA A 142 8.22 2.86 16.42
N ILE A 143 7.54 3.11 15.30
CA ILE A 143 7.86 2.43 14.03
C ILE A 143 9.21 2.91 13.50
N THR A 144 9.47 4.22 13.51
CA THR A 144 10.75 4.76 13.03
C THR A 144 11.95 4.16 13.76
N GLU A 145 11.83 3.95 15.07
CA GLU A 145 12.87 3.37 15.91
C GLU A 145 13.01 1.86 15.68
N ALA A 146 11.90 1.10 15.72
CA ALA A 146 11.93 -0.35 15.61
C ALA A 146 12.18 -0.84 14.16
N TYR A 147 11.70 -0.08 13.17
CA TYR A 147 11.65 -0.46 11.77
C TYR A 147 12.01 0.73 10.86
N PRO A 148 13.26 1.22 10.89
CA PRO A 148 13.69 2.44 10.18
C PRO A 148 13.56 2.34 8.64
N HIS A 149 13.36 1.14 8.11
CA HIS A 149 13.20 0.90 6.68
C HIS A 149 11.74 0.68 6.25
N VAL A 150 10.80 0.64 7.19
CA VAL A 150 9.36 0.53 6.90
C VAL A 150 8.82 1.90 6.54
N PRO A 151 8.26 2.07 5.32
CA PRO A 151 7.59 3.30 4.94
C PRO A 151 6.43 3.66 5.87
N GLN A 152 6.35 4.94 6.22
CA GLN A 152 5.18 5.55 6.84
C GLN A 152 4.69 6.65 5.89
N VAL A 153 3.64 6.38 5.12
CA VAL A 153 3.10 7.33 4.15
C VAL A 153 1.87 8.04 4.70
N LEU A 154 1.93 9.36 4.71
CA LEU A 154 0.87 10.18 5.28
C LEU A 154 -0.30 10.38 4.32
N TRP A 155 -1.50 10.62 4.87
CA TRP A 155 -2.67 10.98 4.07
C TRP A 155 -2.50 12.28 3.31
N SER A 156 -1.81 13.27 3.89
CA SER A 156 -1.47 14.52 3.21
C SER A 156 -0.62 14.30 1.95
N HIS A 157 0.38 13.42 2.04
CA HIS A 157 1.22 13.01 0.91
C HIS A 157 0.43 12.21 -0.13
N THR A 158 -0.38 11.27 0.34
CA THR A 158 -1.24 10.43 -0.51
C THR A 158 -2.20 11.28 -1.34
N LEU A 159 -2.91 12.21 -0.70
CA LEU A 159 -3.85 13.11 -1.36
C LEU A 159 -3.14 14.06 -2.32
N THR A 160 -1.97 14.56 -1.94
CA THR A 160 -1.10 15.37 -2.82
C THR A 160 -0.79 14.61 -4.11
N PHE A 161 -0.29 13.38 -3.98
CA PHE A 161 0.02 12.54 -5.13
C PHE A 161 -1.21 12.28 -6.02
N ILE A 162 -2.36 11.96 -5.42
CA ILE A 162 -3.59 11.68 -6.17
C ILE A 162 -4.05 12.92 -6.94
N TYR A 163 -4.07 14.08 -6.30
CA TYR A 163 -4.43 15.34 -6.95
C TYR A 163 -3.51 15.63 -8.14
N GLU A 164 -2.19 15.59 -7.93
CA GLU A 164 -1.21 15.83 -9.00
C GLU A 164 -1.34 14.83 -10.14
N ARG A 165 -1.59 13.55 -9.82
CA ARG A 165 -1.83 12.49 -10.81
C ARG A 165 -3.05 12.82 -11.67
N PHE A 166 -4.16 13.21 -11.06
CA PHE A 166 -5.38 13.55 -11.79
C PHE A 166 -5.22 14.81 -12.64
N ARG A 167 -4.58 15.87 -12.11
CA ARG A 167 -4.36 17.11 -12.84
C ARG A 167 -3.39 16.93 -14.01
N ARG A 168 -2.27 16.23 -13.80
CA ARG A 168 -1.24 16.04 -14.83
C ARG A 168 -1.67 15.11 -15.95
N TYR A 169 -2.39 14.04 -15.62
CA TYR A 169 -2.80 13.01 -16.59
C TYR A 169 -4.32 13.05 -16.85
N GLN A 170 -4.90 14.25 -16.79
CA GLN A 170 -6.35 14.43 -16.83
C GLN A 170 -6.99 13.78 -18.07
N ARG A 171 -6.37 13.98 -19.24
CA ARG A 171 -6.84 13.41 -20.52
C ARG A 171 -6.90 11.89 -20.52
N GLN A 172 -5.97 11.23 -19.83
CA GLN A 172 -5.92 9.77 -19.74
C GLN A 172 -6.87 9.25 -18.67
N LYS A 173 -7.12 10.03 -17.62
CA LYS A 173 -7.92 9.62 -16.46
C LYS A 173 -9.41 9.99 -16.57
N VAL A 174 -9.82 10.89 -17.48
CA VAL A 174 -11.24 11.25 -17.71
C VAL A 174 -12.13 10.05 -18.11
N SER A 175 -11.55 9.02 -18.72
CA SER A 175 -12.26 7.78 -19.07
C SER A 175 -12.36 6.83 -17.87
N HIS A 176 -12.96 7.30 -16.77
CA HIS A 176 -13.02 6.60 -15.47
C HIS A 176 -14.39 5.94 -15.17
N ASN A 177 -15.24 5.71 -16.17
CA ASN A 177 -16.59 5.14 -15.95
C ASN A 177 -16.57 3.76 -15.27
N GLN A 178 -15.48 3.01 -15.45
CA GLN A 178 -15.27 1.67 -14.86
C GLN A 178 -14.67 1.72 -13.45
N TRP A 179 -14.38 2.90 -12.90
CA TRP A 179 -13.92 3.02 -11.52
C TRP A 179 -15.08 2.77 -10.55
N ASP A 180 -14.74 2.31 -9.36
CA ASP A 180 -15.67 2.29 -8.24
C ASP A 180 -16.13 3.71 -7.86
N GLU A 181 -17.12 3.78 -6.98
CA GLU A 181 -17.72 5.04 -6.54
C GLU A 181 -16.70 5.95 -5.83
N GLN A 182 -15.75 5.37 -5.08
CA GLN A 182 -14.76 6.14 -4.33
C GLN A 182 -13.73 6.78 -5.24
N GLY A 183 -13.26 6.08 -6.28
CA GLY A 183 -12.39 6.64 -7.30
C GLY A 183 -13.05 7.78 -8.07
N LYS A 184 -14.33 7.60 -8.44
CA LYS A 184 -15.14 8.65 -9.08
C LYS A 184 -15.32 9.84 -8.15
N ALA A 185 -15.56 9.62 -6.86
CA ALA A 185 -15.70 10.69 -5.87
C ALA A 185 -14.38 11.47 -5.70
N LEU A 186 -13.24 10.79 -5.59
CA LEU A 186 -11.92 11.41 -5.53
C LEU A 186 -11.64 12.25 -6.77
N TRP A 187 -11.90 11.71 -7.96
CA TRP A 187 -11.76 12.44 -9.22
C TRP A 187 -12.63 13.70 -9.26
N ASN A 188 -13.92 13.57 -8.97
CA ASN A 188 -14.86 14.69 -8.99
C ASN A 188 -14.49 15.76 -7.95
N CYS A 189 -13.97 15.35 -6.79
CA CYS A 189 -13.45 16.25 -5.77
C CYS A 189 -12.25 17.03 -6.33
N ALA A 190 -11.25 16.33 -6.90
CA ALA A 190 -10.07 16.95 -7.50
C ALA A 190 -10.40 17.92 -8.65
N GLU A 191 -11.40 17.62 -9.47
CA GLU A 191 -11.83 18.49 -10.57
C GLU A 191 -12.55 19.76 -10.10
N ARG A 192 -13.24 19.70 -8.94
CA ARG A 192 -13.88 20.86 -8.32
C ARG A 192 -12.90 21.72 -7.53
N SER A 193 -11.83 21.10 -7.01
CA SER A 193 -10.81 21.79 -6.25
C SER A 193 -9.91 22.63 -7.15
N ARG A 194 -9.66 23.88 -6.76
CA ARG A 194 -8.80 24.80 -7.53
C ARG A 194 -7.32 24.61 -7.21
N THR A 195 -7.03 24.22 -5.98
CA THR A 195 -5.68 24.01 -5.47
C THR A 195 -5.58 22.68 -4.75
N ILE A 196 -4.34 22.27 -4.45
CA ILE A 196 -4.08 21.04 -3.72
C ILE A 196 -4.55 21.13 -2.26
N GLU A 197 -4.42 22.31 -1.64
CA GLU A 197 -4.89 22.57 -0.27
C GLU A 197 -6.42 22.48 -0.20
N ASP A 198 -7.11 23.01 -1.22
CA ASP A 198 -8.55 22.92 -1.35
C ASP A 198 -8.99 21.46 -1.48
N PHE A 199 -8.31 20.66 -2.30
CA PHE A 199 -8.56 19.23 -2.41
C PHE A 199 -8.35 18.48 -1.09
N ILE A 200 -7.20 18.68 -0.44
CA ILE A 200 -6.88 18.03 0.84
C ILE A 200 -7.93 18.40 1.90
N THR A 201 -8.34 19.66 1.99
CA THR A 201 -9.36 20.11 2.96
C THR A 201 -10.73 19.51 2.68
N GLN A 202 -11.08 19.33 1.40
CA GLN A 202 -12.37 18.76 1.01
C GLN A 202 -12.45 17.25 1.20
N VAL A 203 -11.34 16.52 1.34
CA VAL A 203 -11.32 15.07 1.53
C VAL A 203 -11.16 14.74 3.02
N GLN A 204 -12.25 14.27 3.63
CA GLN A 204 -12.23 13.78 5.00
C GLN A 204 -11.94 12.27 5.01
N VAL A 205 -10.77 11.89 5.54
CA VAL A 205 -10.41 10.49 5.75
C VAL A 205 -11.08 9.99 7.03
N THR A 206 -11.72 8.84 6.93
CA THR A 206 -12.46 8.17 8.02
C THR A 206 -11.94 6.75 8.18
N GLY A 207 -12.04 6.19 9.38
CA GLY A 207 -11.60 4.83 9.70
C GLY A 207 -11.37 4.66 11.20
#